data_AF-A0A7J9HI02-F1
#
_entry.id   AF-A0A7J9HI02-F1
#
_cell.length_a   1.000
_cell.length_b   1.000
_cell.length_c   1.000
_cell.angle_alpha   90.00
_cell.angle_beta   90.00
_cell.angle_gamma   90.00
#
_symmetry.space_group_name_H-M   'P 1'
#
loop_
_entity.id
_entity.type
_entity.pdbx_description
1 polymer ?
#
loop_
_entity_poly.entity_id
_entity_poly.type
_entity_poly.pdbx_seq_one_letter_code
_entity_poly.pdbx_strand_id
1 'polypeptide(L)'
;MLEKVLPHAMLKAKPNLESRIRTLKRDWAIVYNILSGKDNSGFSWDEHRQLVIAEDVVWNSYISVRIISSLYYFVLTKLISNMDSS
;
A
#
# COMPACT_ATOMS: atom_id res chain seq x y z
N MET A 1 -4.13 -24.58 18.12
CA MET A 1 -2.88 -25.00 17.43
C MET A 1 -1.78 -23.94 17.55
N LEU A 2 -2.02 -22.64 17.29
CA LEU A 2 -0.99 -21.60 17.50
C LEU A 2 -0.60 -21.34 18.96
N GLU A 3 -1.55 -21.34 19.90
CA GLU A 3 -1.28 -21.15 21.33
C GLU A 3 -0.38 -22.24 21.93
N LYS A 4 -0.34 -23.45 21.33
CA LYS A 4 0.57 -24.53 21.76
C LYS A 4 2.00 -24.32 21.26
N VAL A 5 2.17 -23.64 20.13
CA VAL A 5 3.49 -23.41 19.49
C VAL A 5 4.13 -22.13 20.03
N LEU A 6 3.32 -21.11 20.35
CA LEU A 6 3.79 -19.82 20.89
C LEU A 6 2.90 -19.36 22.06
N PRO A 7 2.98 -20.04 23.22
CA PRO A 7 2.06 -19.83 24.34
C PRO A 7 2.14 -18.42 24.96
N HIS A 8 3.23 -17.69 24.75
CA HIS A 8 3.46 -16.38 25.37
C HIS A 8 3.27 -15.21 24.40
N ALA A 9 3.01 -15.48 23.11
CA ALA A 9 2.84 -14.44 22.11
C ALA A 9 1.47 -13.73 22.21
N MET A 10 0.54 -14.25 23.00
CA MET A 10 -0.84 -13.75 23.14
C MET A 10 -1.56 -13.55 21.78
N LEU A 11 -1.15 -14.29 20.74
CA LEU A 11 -1.68 -14.15 19.38
C LEU A 11 -2.93 -14.98 19.19
N LYS A 12 -4.09 -14.32 19.14
CA LYS A 12 -5.34 -14.95 18.71
C LYS A 12 -5.26 -15.31 17.23
N ALA A 13 -5.44 -16.58 16.89
CA ALA A 13 -5.28 -17.09 15.52
C ALA A 13 -6.18 -16.36 14.50
N LYS A 14 -7.48 -16.22 14.79
CA LYS A 14 -8.45 -15.62 13.85
C LYS A 14 -8.18 -14.14 13.52
N PRO A 15 -8.14 -13.20 14.48
CA PRO A 15 -7.91 -11.78 14.16
C PRO A 15 -6.51 -11.51 13.61
N ASN A 16 -5.50 -12.32 13.98
CA ASN A 16 -4.17 -12.21 13.38
C ASN A 16 -4.18 -12.58 11.89
N LEU A 17 -4.85 -13.69 11.53
CA LEU A 17 -5.02 -14.09 10.13
C LEU A 17 -5.81 -13.04 9.34
N GLU A 18 -6.89 -12.50 9.90
CA GLU A 18 -7.68 -11.44 9.26
C GLU A 18 -6.84 -10.18 9.00
N SER A 19 -6.01 -9.78 9.97
CA SER A 19 -5.08 -8.65 9.82
C SER A 19 -4.07 -8.91 8.70
N ARG A 20 -3.44 -10.10 8.68
CA ARG A 20 -2.48 -10.47 7.63
C ARG A 20 -3.11 -10.49 6.25
N ILE A 21 -4.31 -11.05 6.10
CA ILE A 21 -5.05 -11.05 4.82
C ILE A 21 -5.36 -9.62 4.37
N ARG A 22 -5.74 -8.72 5.29
CA ARG A 22 -6.00 -7.32 4.96
C ARG A 22 -4.74 -6.61 4.45
N THR A 23 -3.59 -6.84 5.07
CA THR A 23 -2.31 -6.31 4.62
C THR A 23 -1.96 -6.85 3.22
N LEU A 24 -2.03 -8.17 3.02
CA LEU A 24 -1.73 -8.80 1.73
C LEU A 24 -2.63 -8.28 0.60
N LYS A 25 -3.93 -8.09 0.86
CA LYS A 25 -4.85 -7.50 -0.13
C LYS A 25 -4.45 -6.07 -0.52
N ARG A 26 -4.03 -5.27 0.46
CA ARG A 26 -3.58 -3.90 0.22
C ARG A 26 -2.30 -3.89 -0.62
N ASP A 27 -1.32 -4.70 -0.25
CA ASP A 27 -0.02 -4.77 -0.94
C ASP A 27 -0.20 -5.29 -2.37
N TRP A 28 -1.04 -6.32 -2.56
CA TRP A 28 -1.39 -6.82 -3.88
C TRP A 28 -2.05 -5.74 -4.75
N ALA A 29 -3.00 -4.98 -4.20
CA ALA A 29 -3.65 -3.90 -4.95
C ALA A 29 -2.65 -2.82 -5.39
N ILE A 30 -1.64 -2.50 -4.56
CA ILE A 30 -0.58 -1.56 -4.93
C ILE A 30 0.23 -2.11 -6.10
N VAL A 31 0.73 -3.35 -6.00
CA VAL A 31 1.52 -3.99 -7.06
C VAL A 31 0.73 -4.09 -8.35
N TYR A 32 -0.53 -4.53 -8.26
CA TYR A 32 -1.43 -4.61 -9.41
C TYR A 32 -1.57 -3.25 -10.10
N ASN A 33 -1.87 -2.19 -9.35
CA ASN A 33 -2.02 -0.84 -9.93
C ASN A 33 -0.73 -0.31 -10.57
N ILE A 34 0.44 -0.65 -10.02
CA ILE A 34 1.72 -0.27 -10.61
C ILE A 34 1.90 -0.98 -11.96
N LEU A 35 1.66 -2.29 -12.01
CA LEU A 35 1.87 -3.11 -13.21
C LEU A 35 0.77 -2.94 -14.28
N SER A 36 -0.46 -2.62 -13.88
CA SER A 36 -1.61 -2.46 -14.78
C SER A 36 -1.86 -1.01 -15.20
N GLY A 37 -1.13 -0.06 -14.61
CA GLY A 37 -1.37 1.37 -14.81
C GLY A 37 -0.92 1.83 -16.19
N LYS A 38 -1.83 2.46 -16.95
CA LYS A 38 -1.55 2.99 -18.30
C LYS A 38 -0.41 4.02 -18.32
N ASP A 39 -0.24 4.76 -17.21
CA ASP A 39 0.78 5.80 -17.04
C ASP A 39 2.04 5.30 -16.31
N ASN A 40 2.11 4.01 -15.96
CA ASN A 40 3.21 3.38 -15.21
C ASN A 40 4.08 2.48 -16.11
N SER A 41 4.22 2.79 -17.40
CA SER A 41 4.92 1.97 -18.40
C SER A 41 6.39 1.69 -18.11
N GLY A 42 7.00 2.41 -17.17
CA GLY A 42 8.40 2.21 -16.73
C GLY A 42 8.58 1.11 -15.68
N PHE A 43 7.51 0.49 -15.21
CA PHE A 43 7.56 -0.61 -14.24
C PHE A 43 7.42 -1.98 -14.92
N SER A 44 8.17 -2.94 -14.42
CA SER A 44 8.10 -4.34 -14.86
C SER A 44 8.16 -5.29 -13.66
N TRP A 45 7.83 -6.55 -13.90
CA TRP A 45 7.90 -7.61 -12.91
C TRP A 45 9.14 -8.48 -13.14
N ASP A 46 9.97 -8.63 -12.11
CA ASP A 46 11.09 -9.56 -12.09
C ASP A 46 10.60 -10.92 -11.61
N GLU A 47 10.46 -11.87 -12.53
CA GLU A 47 10.01 -13.23 -12.22
C GLU A 47 10.98 -14.02 -11.33
N HIS A 48 12.27 -13.72 -11.37
CA HIS A 48 13.25 -14.45 -10.55
C HIS A 48 13.24 -13.96 -9.10
N ARG A 49 13.06 -12.66 -8.91
CA ARG A 49 13.07 -12.04 -7.57
C ARG A 49 11.67 -11.90 -6.97
N GLN A 50 10.63 -12.06 -7.78
CA GLN A 50 9.22 -11.83 -7.43
C GLN A 50 9.02 -10.40 -6.89
N LEU A 51 9.56 -9.41 -7.63
CA LEU A 51 9.55 -7.99 -7.25
C LEU A 51 9.21 -7.10 -8.44
N VAL A 52 8.60 -5.95 -8.14
CA VAL A 52 8.47 -4.88 -9.13
C VAL A 52 9.83 -4.19 -9.29
N ILE A 53 10.27 -4.01 -10.53
CA ILE A 53 11.51 -3.35 -10.90
C ILE A 53 11.22 -2.16 -11.82
N ALA A 54 12.03 -1.12 -11.69
CA ALA A 54 12.03 0.07 -12.53
C ALA A 54 13.33 0.84 -12.30
N GLU A 55 13.66 1.77 -13.19
CA GLU A 55 14.75 2.72 -12.96
C GLU A 55 14.44 3.66 -11.78
N ASP A 56 15.49 4.15 -11.11
CA ASP A 56 15.35 5.04 -9.95
C ASP A 56 14.54 6.30 -10.30
N VAL A 57 14.69 6.84 -11.51
CA VAL A 57 13.93 8.01 -11.99
C VAL A 57 12.43 7.72 -12.06
N VAL A 58 12.04 6.51 -12.45
CA VAL A 58 10.65 6.07 -12.53
C VAL A 58 10.07 5.90 -11.12
N TRP A 59 10.82 5.25 -10.22
CA TRP A 59 10.44 5.13 -8.80
C TRP A 59 10.24 6.50 -8.14
N ASN A 60 11.19 7.41 -8.33
CA ASN A 60 11.15 8.76 -7.75
C ASN A 60 9.95 9.57 -8.26
N SER A 61 9.65 9.48 -9.56
CA SER A 61 8.50 10.17 -10.16
C SER A 61 7.18 9.63 -9.61
N TYR A 62 7.00 8.30 -9.58
CA TYR A 62 5.80 7.66 -9.04
C TYR A 62 5.56 8.00 -7.55
N ILE A 63 6.61 7.92 -6.73
CA ILE A 63 6.53 8.24 -5.30
C ILE A 63 6.16 9.71 -5.09
N SER A 64 6.78 10.62 -5.86
CA SER A 64 6.50 12.06 -5.77
C SER A 64 5.05 12.38 -6.10
N VAL A 65 4.52 11.85 -7.21
CA VAL A 65 3.11 12.05 -7.59
C VAL A 65 2.17 11.52 -6.51
N ARG A 66 2.44 10.33 -5.96
CA ARG A 66 1.60 9.74 -4.91
C ARG A 66 1.62 10.56 -3.62
N ILE A 67 2.77 11.06 -3.20
CA ILE A 67 2.89 11.93 -2.02
C ILE A 67 2.17 13.25 -2.25
N ILE A 68 2.40 13.92 -3.38
CA ILE A 68 1.76 15.19 -3.73
C ILE A 68 0.24 15.02 -3.78
N SER A 69 -0.25 13.95 -4.43
CA SER A 69 -1.68 13.63 -4.47
C SER A 69 -2.25 13.43 -3.06
N SER A 70 -1.58 12.64 -2.21
CA SER A 70 -2.02 12.43 -0.83
C SER A 70 -2.05 13.72 -0.01
N LEU A 71 -1.06 14.60 -0.17
CA LEU A 71 -1.02 15.90 0.50
C LEU A 71 -2.12 16.82 0.01
N TYR A 72 -2.36 16.87 -1.30
CA TYR A 72 -3.43 17.65 -1.90
C TYR A 72 -4.80 17.24 -1.35
N TYR A 73 -5.12 15.93 -1.34
CA TYR A 73 -6.37 15.44 -0.79
C TYR A 73 -6.50 15.73 0.71
N PHE A 74 -5.43 15.59 1.49
CA PHE A 74 -5.43 15.91 2.92
C PHE A 74 -5.69 17.40 3.21
N VAL A 75 -5.09 18.30 2.42
CA VAL A 75 -5.34 19.73 2.54
C VAL A 75 -6.77 20.06 2.12
N LEU A 76 -7.24 19.48 1.01
CA LEU A 76 -8.59 19.70 0.51
C LEU A 76 -9.66 19.25 1.51
N THR A 77 -9.53 18.07 2.11
CA THR A 77 -10.49 17.59 3.12
C THR A 77 -10.51 18.48 4.34
N LYS A 78 -9.35 18.96 4.82
CA LYS A 78 -9.28 19.93 5.92
C LYS A 78 -9.96 21.25 5.58
N LEU A 79 -9.79 21.76 4.35
CA LEU A 79 -10.44 23.00 3.91
C LEU A 79 -11.96 22.84 3.87
N ILE A 80 -12.47 21.73 3.35
CA ILE A 80 -13.91 21.44 3.30
C ILE A 80 -14.48 21.30 4.72
N SER A 81 -13.82 20.53 5.59
CA SER A 81 -14.28 20.37 6.99
C SER A 81 -14.31 21.70 7.76
N ASN A 82 -13.37 22.60 7.48
CA ASN A 82 -13.37 23.94 8.08
C ASN A 82 -14.49 24.84 7.53
N MET A 83 -14.92 24.65 6.27
CA MET A 83 -16.04 25.38 5.68
C MET A 83 -17.40 24.90 6.21
N ASP A 84 -17.57 23.59 6.42
CA ASP A 84 -18.80 23.01 6.98
C ASP A 84 -18.97 23.27 8.49
N SER A 85 -17.90 23.72 9.16
CA SER A 85 -17.90 24.05 10.58
C SER A 85 -18.17 25.54 10.87
N SER A 86 -18.41 26.36 9.84
CA SER A 86 -18.72 27.80 9.93
C SER A 86 -20.15 28.09 9.51
#